data_AF-A0A9D0YHQ5-F1
#
_entry.id   AF-A0A9D0YHQ5-F1
#
_cell.length_a   1.000
_cell.length_b   1.000
_cell.length_c   1.000
_cell.angle_alpha   90.00
_cell.angle_beta   90.00
_cell.angle_gamma   90.00
#
_symmetry.space_group_name_H-M   'P 1'
#
loop_
_entity.id
_entity.type
_entity.pdbx_description
1 polymer ?
#
loop_
_entity_poly.entity_id
_entity_poly.type
_entity_poly.pdbx_seq_one_letter_code
_entity_poly.pdbx_strand_id
1 'polypeptide(L)'
;MIIKLSVEAFDPFDEVKRFQEQQAGLAGAIGATSIFIGTMRDFNDGDSVVSMSLEYYPGMTERQLEMIVTEAIERWAVLNVLVVHRVGDISPGDPIVLVVVETSHRGDAFDACRFIMEALKSKAPFWKKEQLASQTSRWVENNSKGYAP
;
A
#
# COMPACT_ATOMS: atom_id res chain seq x y z
N MET A 1 10.37 10.76 -2.62
CA MET A 1 9.13 9.97 -2.51
C MET A 1 8.65 9.57 -3.90
N ILE A 2 8.07 8.38 -4.04
CA ILE A 2 7.44 7.88 -5.27
C ILE A 2 6.09 7.26 -4.93
N ILE A 3 5.04 7.62 -5.70
CA ILE A 3 3.69 7.06 -5.57
C ILE A 3 3.25 6.54 -6.94
N LYS A 4 2.79 5.30 -7.00
CA LYS A 4 2.32 4.65 -8.24
C LYS A 4 0.95 4.01 -8.02
N LEU A 5 -0.02 4.40 -8.84
CA LEU A 5 -1.28 3.66 -9.04
C LEU A 5 -1.23 2.98 -10.40
N SER A 6 -1.50 1.67 -10.44
CA SER A 6 -1.45 0.90 -11.69
C SER A 6 -2.56 -0.15 -11.74
N VAL A 7 -3.06 -0.44 -12.93
CA VAL A 7 -3.93 -1.61 -13.19
C VAL A 7 -3.13 -2.89 -13.39
N GLU A 8 -1.84 -2.76 -13.70
CA GLU A 8 -0.96 -3.89 -14.00
C GLU A 8 -0.49 -4.57 -12.71
N ALA A 9 -0.32 -5.89 -12.78
CA ALA A 9 0.35 -6.64 -11.72
C ALA A 9 1.83 -6.20 -11.61
N PHE A 10 2.37 -6.26 -10.39
CA PHE A 10 3.76 -5.94 -10.12
C PHE A 10 4.38 -6.97 -9.18
N ASP A 11 5.69 -7.19 -9.32
CA ASP A 11 6.48 -7.94 -8.33
C ASP A 11 7.01 -6.95 -7.27
N PRO A 12 6.66 -7.11 -5.98
CA PRO A 12 7.06 -6.16 -4.95
C PRO A 12 8.57 -6.09 -4.73
N PHE A 13 9.28 -7.21 -4.88
CA PHE A 13 10.72 -7.25 -4.63
C PHE A 13 11.51 -6.63 -5.79
N ASP A 14 11.04 -6.81 -7.03
CA ASP A 14 11.58 -6.08 -8.18
C ASP A 14 11.34 -4.57 -8.05
N GLU A 15 10.16 -4.14 -7.60
CA GLU A 15 9.88 -2.73 -7.36
C GLU A 15 10.77 -2.14 -6.24
N VAL A 16 10.97 -2.89 -5.14
CA VAL A 16 11.92 -2.50 -4.08
C VAL A 16 13.34 -2.36 -4.64
N LYS A 17 13.80 -3.36 -5.39
CA LYS A 17 15.15 -3.35 -5.97
C LYS A 17 15.34 -2.14 -6.89
N ARG A 18 14.43 -1.93 -7.85
CA ARG A 18 14.48 -0.77 -8.77
C ARG A 18 14.46 0.55 -8.00
N PHE A 19 13.65 0.63 -6.96
CA PHE A 19 13.54 1.84 -6.14
C PHE A 19 14.84 2.16 -5.41
N GLN A 20 15.52 1.15 -4.86
CA GLN A 20 16.82 1.33 -4.19
C GLN A 20 17.94 1.67 -5.18
N GLU A 21 17.95 1.06 -6.36
CA GLU A 21 18.93 1.34 -7.42
C GLU A 21 18.84 2.79 -7.94
N GLN A 22 17.65 3.40 -7.93
CA GLN A 22 17.44 4.78 -8.36
C GLN A 22 18.01 5.83 -7.40
N GLN A 23 18.53 5.44 -6.23
CA GLN A 23 18.83 6.34 -5.12
C GLN A 23 20.31 6.35 -4.74
N ALA A 24 21.19 6.39 -5.75
CA ALA A 24 22.64 6.44 -5.55
C ALA A 24 23.11 7.59 -4.63
N GLY A 25 22.35 8.68 -4.53
CA GLY A 25 22.64 9.83 -3.65
C GLY A 25 22.44 9.58 -2.16
N LEU A 26 21.81 8.47 -1.76
CA LEU A 26 21.55 8.11 -0.35
C LEU A 26 22.48 7.01 0.17
N ALA A 27 23.51 6.64 -0.59
CA ALA A 27 24.46 5.61 -0.21
C ALA A 27 25.07 5.88 1.18
N GLY A 28 24.91 4.93 2.11
CA GLY A 28 25.41 5.02 3.48
C GLY A 28 24.54 5.82 4.46
N ALA A 29 23.51 6.53 4.00
CA ALA A 29 22.58 7.27 4.87
C ALA A 29 21.42 6.38 5.37
N ILE A 30 21.01 5.40 4.57
CA ILE A 30 19.94 4.45 4.89
C ILE A 30 20.49 3.37 5.81
N GLY A 31 19.99 3.34 7.05
CA GLY A 31 20.32 2.32 8.06
C GLY A 31 19.18 1.35 8.34
N ALA A 32 17.97 1.64 7.85
CA ALA A 32 16.82 0.75 7.97
C ALA A 32 15.83 0.95 6.82
N THR A 33 15.31 -0.17 6.31
CA THR A 33 14.24 -0.23 5.32
C THR A 33 13.10 -1.07 5.88
N SER A 34 11.92 -0.49 6.04
CA SER A 34 10.70 -1.21 6.41
C SER A 34 9.84 -1.40 5.17
N ILE A 35 9.38 -2.64 4.95
CA ILE A 35 8.59 -3.01 3.78
C ILE A 35 7.29 -3.65 4.26
N PHE A 36 6.17 -3.15 3.75
CA PHE A 36 4.86 -3.78 3.88
C PHE A 36 4.37 -4.20 2.50
N ILE A 37 3.94 -5.45 2.38
CA ILE A 37 3.28 -5.99 1.19
C ILE A 37 1.92 -6.52 1.61
N GLY A 38 0.85 -5.95 1.04
CA GLY A 38 -0.50 -6.45 1.21
C GLY A 38 -0.92 -7.27 0.01
N THR A 39 -1.35 -8.52 0.24
CA THR A 39 -1.83 -9.43 -0.80
C THR A 39 -3.33 -9.73 -0.64
N MET A 40 -3.97 -10.10 -1.73
CA MET A 40 -5.37 -10.53 -1.71
C MET A 40 -5.50 -11.90 -1.04
N ARG A 41 -6.43 -12.01 -0.09
CA ARG A 41 -6.78 -13.27 0.57
C ARG A 41 -8.01 -13.87 -0.10
N ASP A 42 -8.09 -15.19 -0.10
CA ASP A 42 -9.24 -15.96 -0.60
C ASP A 42 -10.44 -16.01 0.37
N PHE A 43 -10.48 -15.12 1.38
CA PHE A 43 -11.59 -15.01 2.31
C PHE A 43 -11.79 -13.59 2.84
N ASN A 44 -13.05 -13.22 3.08
CA ASN A 44 -13.44 -12.00 3.77
C ASN A 44 -14.82 -12.14 4.42
N ASP A 45 -15.01 -11.55 5.60
CA ASP A 45 -16.29 -11.57 6.35
C ASP A 45 -16.94 -12.97 6.51
N GLY A 46 -16.11 -14.01 6.65
CA GLY A 46 -16.56 -15.40 6.82
C GLY A 46 -16.86 -16.17 5.53
N ASP A 47 -16.76 -15.52 4.36
CA ASP A 47 -17.02 -16.11 3.05
C ASP A 47 -15.72 -16.33 2.25
N SER A 48 -15.72 -17.34 1.37
CA SER A 48 -14.66 -17.55 0.38
C SER A 48 -14.78 -16.58 -0.79
N VAL A 49 -13.69 -15.88 -1.09
CA VAL A 49 -13.58 -14.88 -2.15
C VAL A 49 -12.65 -15.43 -3.25
N VAL A 50 -13.11 -15.43 -4.50
CA VAL A 50 -12.36 -15.98 -5.64
C VAL A 50 -11.64 -14.92 -6.46
N SER A 51 -12.14 -13.68 -6.43
CA SER A 51 -11.48 -12.53 -7.03
C SER A 51 -12.05 -11.22 -6.47
N MET A 52 -11.39 -10.13 -6.78
CA MET A 52 -11.76 -8.80 -6.33
C MET A 52 -11.48 -7.78 -7.42
N SER A 53 -12.40 -6.85 -7.65
CA SER A 53 -12.16 -5.65 -8.45
C SER A 53 -12.01 -4.46 -7.52
N LEU A 54 -10.93 -3.70 -7.70
CA LEU A 54 -10.59 -2.56 -6.85
C LEU A 54 -10.62 -1.26 -7.65
N GLU A 55 -11.49 -0.34 -7.26
CA GLU A 55 -11.68 0.95 -7.92
C GLU A 55 -11.13 2.07 -7.04
N TYR A 56 -10.84 3.21 -7.67
CA TYR A 56 -10.33 4.41 -7.00
C TYR A 56 -10.92 5.67 -7.63
N TYR A 57 -10.82 6.80 -6.94
CA TYR A 57 -11.26 8.09 -7.46
C TYR A 57 -10.07 8.80 -8.10
N PRO A 58 -10.02 8.95 -9.44
CA PRO A 58 -8.88 9.55 -10.11
C PRO A 58 -8.63 10.99 -9.64
N GLY A 59 -7.37 11.30 -9.37
CA GLY A 59 -6.91 12.59 -8.86
C GLY A 59 -7.09 12.79 -7.35
N MET A 60 -8.19 12.33 -6.74
CA MET A 60 -8.37 12.46 -5.28
C MET A 60 -7.55 11.43 -4.53
N THR A 61 -7.48 10.20 -5.03
CA THR A 61 -6.75 9.10 -4.37
C THR A 61 -5.26 9.40 -4.31
N GLU A 62 -4.69 9.84 -5.43
CA GLU A 62 -3.30 10.26 -5.57
C GLU A 62 -2.98 11.39 -4.59
N ARG A 63 -3.82 12.44 -4.55
CA ARG A 63 -3.65 13.56 -3.61
C ARG A 63 -3.70 13.11 -2.16
N GLN A 64 -4.60 12.18 -1.81
CA GLN A 64 -4.66 11.64 -0.45
C GLN A 64 -3.39 10.85 -0.12
N LEU A 65 -2.90 10.00 -1.02
CA LEU A 65 -1.65 9.28 -0.83
C LEU A 65 -0.46 10.24 -0.68
N GLU A 66 -0.39 11.30 -1.49
CA GLU A 66 0.63 12.35 -1.36
C GLU A 66 0.58 13.02 0.01
N MET A 67 -0.61 13.40 0.48
CA MET A 67 -0.78 14.02 1.81
C MET A 67 -0.37 13.08 2.93
N ILE A 68 -0.76 11.80 2.87
CA ILE A 68 -0.38 10.79 3.86
C ILE A 68 1.14 10.63 3.92
N VAL A 69 1.79 10.49 2.76
CA VAL A 69 3.24 10.31 2.68
C VAL A 69 3.97 11.57 3.17
N THR A 70 3.45 12.74 2.84
CA THR A 70 3.99 14.03 3.32
C THR A 70 3.89 14.14 4.83
N GLU A 71 2.74 13.80 5.42
CA GLU A 71 2.54 13.76 6.88
C GLU A 71 3.52 12.79 7.54
N ALA A 72 3.83 11.65 6.92
CA ALA A 72 4.83 10.72 7.44
C ALA A 72 6.25 11.31 7.42
N ILE A 73 6.64 11.97 6.32
CA ILE A 73 7.95 12.62 6.19
C ILE A 73 8.12 13.77 7.20
N GLU A 74 7.04 14.49 7.52
CA GLU A 74 7.08 15.56 8.52
C GLU A 74 7.22 15.03 9.95
N ARG A 75 6.72 13.82 10.22
CA ARG A 75 6.68 13.24 11.57
C ARG A 75 7.89 12.39 11.94
N TRP A 76 8.57 11.79 10.96
CA TRP A 76 9.69 10.88 11.16
C TRP A 76 10.85 11.24 10.23
N ALA A 77 12.08 10.84 10.56
CA ALA A 77 13.26 11.11 9.73
C ALA A 77 13.33 10.18 8.49
N VAL A 78 12.32 10.28 7.62
CA VAL A 78 12.19 9.53 6.37
C VAL A 78 13.15 10.10 5.33
N LEU A 79 14.08 9.27 4.87
CA LEU A 79 15.00 9.60 3.78
C LEU A 79 14.33 9.35 2.44
N ASN A 80 13.55 8.27 2.35
CA ASN A 80 12.95 7.85 1.11
C ASN A 80 11.70 6.98 1.36
N VAL A 81 10.77 7.02 0.41
CA VAL A 81 9.49 6.32 0.52
C VAL A 81 8.93 5.97 -0.86
N LEU A 82 8.43 4.74 -0.98
CA LEU A 82 7.70 4.23 -2.13
C LEU A 82 6.33 3.75 -1.68
N VAL A 83 5.29 4.15 -2.41
CA VAL A 83 3.95 3.57 -2.32
C VAL A 83 3.54 3.10 -3.71
N VAL A 84 3.28 1.80 -3.86
CA VAL A 84 2.67 1.23 -5.07
C VAL A 84 1.34 0.62 -4.67
N HIS A 85 0.28 0.91 -5.42
CA HIS A 85 -1.02 0.32 -5.18
C HIS A 85 -1.69 -0.07 -6.49
N ARG A 86 -2.09 -1.34 -6.57
CA ARG A 86 -2.78 -1.92 -7.71
C ARG A 86 -4.28 -1.63 -7.63
N VAL A 87 -4.89 -1.38 -8.77
CA VAL A 87 -6.34 -1.27 -8.97
C VAL A 87 -6.77 -2.20 -10.11
N GLY A 88 -8.07 -2.33 -10.35
CA GLY A 88 -8.62 -3.29 -11.30
C GLY A 88 -8.78 -4.68 -10.70
N ASP A 89 -8.71 -5.71 -11.54
CA ASP A 89 -8.98 -7.10 -11.14
C ASP A 89 -7.77 -7.74 -10.47
N ILE A 90 -8.02 -8.41 -9.35
CA ILE A 90 -7.03 -8.95 -8.41
C ILE A 90 -7.47 -10.36 -7.97
N SER A 91 -6.53 -11.30 -8.01
CA SER A 91 -6.74 -12.71 -7.64
C SER A 91 -6.09 -13.04 -6.29
N PRO A 92 -6.51 -14.13 -5.61
CA PRO A 92 -5.85 -14.59 -4.39
C PRO A 92 -4.34 -14.76 -4.53
N GLY A 93 -3.60 -14.24 -3.55
CA GLY A 93 -2.14 -14.21 -3.54
C GLY A 93 -1.52 -13.02 -4.26
N ASP A 94 -2.27 -12.31 -5.12
CA ASP A 94 -1.75 -11.16 -5.85
C ASP A 94 -1.36 -10.03 -4.89
N PRO A 95 -0.19 -9.38 -5.10
CA PRO A 95 0.15 -8.12 -4.47
C PRO A 95 -0.85 -7.01 -4.85
N ILE A 96 -1.38 -6.35 -3.83
CA ILE A 96 -2.28 -5.20 -3.94
C ILE A 96 -1.52 -3.92 -3.64
N VAL A 97 -0.74 -3.90 -2.57
CA VAL A 97 -0.08 -2.69 -2.08
C VAL A 97 1.32 -3.00 -1.60
N LEU A 98 2.25 -2.11 -1.91
CA LEU A 98 3.62 -2.09 -1.42
C LEU A 98 3.89 -0.72 -0.80
N VAL A 99 4.39 -0.71 0.43
CA VAL A 99 4.93 0.48 1.08
C VAL A 99 6.36 0.18 1.50
N VAL A 100 7.30 1.02 1.05
CA VAL A 100 8.72 0.97 1.46
C VAL A 100 9.04 2.28 2.14
N VAL A 101 9.63 2.24 3.33
CA VAL A 101 10.13 3.41 4.03
C VAL A 101 11.58 3.19 4.42
N GLU A 102 12.44 4.12 4.03
CA GLU A 102 13.87 4.09 4.31
C GLU A 102 14.25 5.26 5.21
N THR A 103 14.99 4.96 6.28
CA THR A 103 15.43 5.90 7.31
C THR A 103 16.84 5.55 7.76
N SER A 104 17.45 6.41 8.58
CA SER A 104 18.74 6.08 9.24
C SER A 104 18.57 5.08 10.40
N HIS A 105 17.39 5.00 11.03
CA HIS A 105 17.18 4.19 12.23
C HIS A 105 15.83 3.45 12.19
N ARG A 106 15.86 2.17 12.57
CA ARG A 106 14.71 1.26 12.46
C ARG A 106 13.40 1.73 13.11
N GLY A 107 13.46 2.53 14.17
CA GLY A 107 12.25 3.01 14.86
C GLY A 107 11.35 3.80 13.92
N ASP A 108 11.91 4.85 13.32
CA ASP A 108 11.23 5.69 12.34
C ASP A 108 10.75 4.89 11.13
N ALA A 109 11.53 3.92 10.65
CA ALA A 109 11.13 3.08 9.52
C ALA A 109 9.85 2.28 9.82
N PHE A 110 9.78 1.64 11.00
CA PHE A 110 8.60 0.87 11.40
C PHE A 110 7.38 1.78 11.59
N ASP A 111 7.55 2.87 12.34
CA ASP A 111 6.45 3.75 12.72
C ASP A 111 5.86 4.47 11.51
N ALA A 112 6.69 5.01 10.62
CA ALA A 112 6.25 5.66 9.40
C ALA A 112 5.60 4.68 8.42
N CYS A 113 6.16 3.48 8.24
CA CYS A 113 5.58 2.46 7.36
C CYS A 113 4.19 2.03 7.84
N ARG A 114 4.05 1.78 9.15
CA ARG A 114 2.76 1.48 9.79
C ARG A 114 1.78 2.63 9.60
N PHE A 115 2.20 3.87 9.90
CA PHE A 115 1.36 5.04 9.78
C PHE A 115 0.81 5.22 8.36
N ILE A 116 1.66 5.11 7.34
CA ILE A 116 1.25 5.22 5.94
C ILE A 116 0.19 4.17 5.62
N MET A 117 0.38 2.92 6.05
CA MET A 117 -0.57 1.84 5.78
C MET A 117 -1.94 2.07 6.45
N GLU A 118 -1.95 2.47 7.72
CA GLU A 118 -3.21 2.73 8.43
C GLU A 118 -3.95 3.96 7.89
N ALA A 119 -3.20 5.01 7.56
CA ALA A 119 -3.75 6.21 6.96
C ALA A 119 -4.28 5.93 5.53
N LEU A 120 -3.57 5.12 4.73
CA LEU A 120 -4.03 4.69 3.41
C LEU A 120 -5.38 3.96 3.51
N LYS A 121 -5.49 2.97 4.41
CA LYS A 121 -6.72 2.20 4.60
C LYS A 121 -7.91 3.04 5.06
N SER A 122 -7.67 4.08 5.84
CA SER A 122 -8.73 4.90 6.45
C SER A 122 -9.08 6.15 5.66
N LYS A 123 -8.12 6.75 4.94
CA LYS A 123 -8.27 8.07 4.29
C LYS A 123 -8.29 8.00 2.76
N ALA A 124 -7.64 7.01 2.14
CA ALA A 124 -7.58 6.92 0.67
C ALA A 124 -8.85 6.26 0.11
N PRO A 125 -9.53 6.90 -0.86
CA PRO A 125 -10.79 6.40 -1.41
C PRO A 125 -10.57 5.26 -2.39
N PHE A 126 -10.61 4.03 -1.86
CA PHE A 126 -10.68 2.80 -2.64
C PHE A 126 -12.02 2.10 -2.39
N TRP A 127 -12.57 1.50 -3.45
CA TRP A 127 -13.79 0.70 -3.37
C TRP A 127 -13.51 -0.72 -3.82
N LYS A 128 -13.91 -1.67 -2.98
CA LYS A 128 -13.66 -3.08 -3.17
C LYS A 128 -14.95 -3.80 -3.54
N LYS A 129 -14.96 -4.46 -4.70
CA LYS A 129 -16.02 -5.40 -5.09
C LYS A 129 -15.47 -6.82 -5.09
N GLU A 130 -16.07 -7.69 -4.29
CA GLU A 130 -15.67 -9.09 -4.14
C GLU A 130 -16.55 -10.00 -4.98
N GLN A 131 -15.93 -10.98 -5.63
CA GLN A 131 -16.60 -12.12 -6.23
C GLN A 131 -16.49 -13.32 -5.29
N LEU A 132 -17.62 -13.87 -4.88
CA LEU A 132 -17.68 -15.02 -3.95
C LEU A 132 -17.71 -16.35 -4.71
N ALA A 133 -17.29 -17.42 -4.04
CA ALA A 133 -17.34 -18.79 -4.57
C ALA A 133 -18.76 -19.25 -4.94
N SER A 134 -19.79 -18.66 -4.32
CA SER A 134 -21.21 -18.85 -4.63
C SER A 134 -21.67 -18.21 -5.94
N GLN A 135 -20.76 -17.62 -6.72
CA GLN A 135 -21.04 -16.84 -7.93
C GLN A 135 -21.81 -15.53 -7.70
N THR A 136 -21.97 -15.09 -6.45
CA THR A 136 -22.52 -13.77 -6.12
C THR A 136 -21.40 -12.74 -5.95
N SER A 137 -21.70 -11.45 -6.18
CA SER A 137 -20.75 -10.35 -5.91
C SER A 137 -21.31 -9.38 -4.87
N ARG A 138 -20.42 -8.75 -4.10
CA ARG A 138 -20.78 -7.70 -3.13
C ARG A 138 -19.78 -6.56 -3.13
N TRP A 139 -20.25 -5.36 -2.84
CA TRP A 139 -19.38 -4.25 -2.45
C TRP A 139 -19.06 -4.37 -0.97
N VAL A 140 -17.81 -4.12 -0.60
CA VAL A 140 -17.43 -4.07 0.81
C VAL A 140 -17.73 -2.67 1.34
N GLU A 141 -18.71 -2.60 2.23
CA GLU A 141 -19.32 -1.35 2.68
C GLU A 141 -18.40 -0.52 3.59
N ASN A 142 -17.51 -1.18 4.32
CA ASN A 142 -16.61 -0.51 5.26
C ASN A 142 -15.17 -0.88 4.96
N ASN A 143 -14.34 0.14 4.73
CA ASN A 143 -12.91 -0.02 4.87
C ASN A 143 -12.60 -0.45 6.31
N SER A 144 -11.61 -1.32 6.48
CA SER A 144 -11.16 -1.73 7.81
C SER A 144 -10.86 -0.46 8.62
N LYS A 145 -11.49 -0.31 9.79
CA LYS A 145 -11.09 0.72 10.76
C LYS A 145 -9.60 0.54 10.97
N GLY A 146 -8.79 1.50 10.51
CA GLY A 146 -7.34 1.43 10.67
C GLY A 146 -7.01 1.08 12.12
N TYR A 147 -5.95 0.30 12.31
CA TYR A 147 -5.50 -0.11 13.63
C TYR A 147 -5.23 1.14 14.48
N ALA A 148 -5.97 1.29 15.58
CA ALA A 148 -5.66 2.22 16.65
C ALA A 148 -4.91 1.44 17.74
N PRO A 149 -3.65 1.78 18.07
CA PRO A 149 -2.90 1.15 19.15
C PRO A 149 -3.56 1.29 20.52
#